data_AF-A0A968JCG2-F1
#
_entry.id   AF-A0A968JCG2-F1
#
_cell.length_a   1.000
_cell.length_b   1.000
_cell.length_c   1.000
_cell.angle_alpha   90.00
_cell.angle_beta   90.00
_cell.angle_gamma   90.00
#
_symmetry.space_group_name_H-M   'P 1'
#
loop_
_entity.id
_entity.type
_entity.pdbx_description
1 polymer ?
#
loop_
_entity_poly.entity_id
_entity_poly.type
_entity_poly.pdbx_seq_one_letter_code
_entity_poly.pdbx_strand_id
1 'polypeptide(L)'
;MGQEVSTSHFLHQDFVEFADHLRRETELLQEWFQQAYFDPEEGIGGFELEAWLVDHQGNPNPINQLYLQAVESPLVVPELARFNVEINADPSR
;
A
#
# COMPACT_ATOMS: atom_id res chain seq x y z
N MET A 1 -0.01 -3.43 1.76
CA MET A 1 -0.29 -2.16 1.07
C MET A 1 -1.77 -1.83 1.26
N GLY A 2 -2.10 -0.57 1.58
CA GLY A 2 -3.46 -0.03 1.77
C GLY A 2 -4.37 -0.74 2.78
N GLN A 3 -4.44 -0.28 4.03
CA GLN A 3 -5.53 -0.71 4.92
C GLN A 3 -6.81 0.01 4.53
N GLU A 4 -7.87 -0.74 4.25
CA GLU A 4 -9.21 -0.19 4.06
C GLU A 4 -9.66 0.50 5.35
N VAL A 5 -9.97 1.79 5.25
CA VAL A 5 -10.49 2.56 6.37
C VAL A 5 -12.00 2.33 6.43
N SER A 6 -12.46 1.60 7.44
CA SER A 6 -13.87 1.21 7.58
C SER A 6 -14.84 2.36 7.89
N THR A 7 -14.32 3.56 8.18
CA THR A 7 -15.10 4.77 8.47
C THR A 7 -14.63 5.95 7.62
N SER A 8 -15.59 6.74 7.15
CA SER A 8 -15.33 8.01 6.44
C SER A 8 -15.64 9.25 7.30
N HIS A 9 -16.07 9.05 8.56
CA HIS A 9 -16.45 10.14 9.46
C HIS A 9 -15.42 10.27 10.57
N PHE A 10 -14.82 11.46 10.64
CA PHE A 10 -13.81 11.83 11.63
C PHE A 10 -14.23 13.12 12.34
N LEU A 11 -13.98 13.15 13.64
CA LEU A 11 -14.11 14.33 14.48
C LEU A 11 -12.77 15.08 14.52
N HIS A 12 -12.83 16.35 14.90
CA HIS A 12 -11.62 17.16 15.07
C HIS A 12 -10.60 16.51 16.04
N GLN A 13 -11.09 15.83 17.07
CA GLN A 13 -10.24 15.15 18.05
C GLN A 13 -9.41 14.03 17.41
N ASP A 14 -9.96 13.29 16.44
CA ASP A 14 -9.25 12.21 15.75
C ASP A 14 -8.02 12.76 15.00
N PHE A 15 -8.15 13.95 14.39
CA PHE A 15 -7.03 14.61 13.71
C PHE A 15 -5.94 15.09 14.67
N VAL A 16 -6.34 15.59 15.85
CA VAL A 16 -5.38 16.01 16.88
C VAL A 16 -4.60 14.80 17.41
N GLU A 17 -5.32 13.71 17.71
CA GLU A 17 -4.70 12.46 18.17
C GLU A 17 -3.75 11.90 17.11
N PHE A 18 -4.20 11.80 15.85
CA PHE A 18 -3.35 11.36 14.74
C PHE A 18 -2.07 12.19 14.62
N ALA A 19 -2.17 13.53 14.72
CA ALA A 19 -1.00 14.40 14.63
C ALA A 19 -0.01 14.19 15.79
N ASP A 20 -0.49 13.91 16.99
CA ASP A 20 0.35 13.60 18.15
C ASP A 20 1.01 12.21 18.04
N HIS A 21 0.32 11.22 17.46
CA HIS A 21 0.91 9.92 17.14
C HIS A 21 1.99 10.03 16.07
N LEU A 22 1.66 10.69 14.95
CA LEU A 22 2.58 10.89 13.84
C LEU A 22 3.88 11.57 14.29
N ARG A 23 3.78 12.59 15.15
CA ARG A 23 4.96 13.28 15.70
C ARG A 23 5.86 12.32 16.50
N ARG A 24 5.29 11.57 17.44
CA ARG A 24 6.03 10.63 18.29
C ARG A 24 6.69 9.51 17.48
N GLU A 25 5.98 8.96 16.51
CA GLU A 25 6.51 7.89 15.65
C GLU A 25 7.63 8.41 14.73
N THR A 26 7.52 9.65 14.25
CA THR A 26 8.57 10.29 13.46
C THR A 26 9.82 10.57 14.29
N GLU A 27 9.66 11.03 15.54
CA GLU A 27 10.77 11.22 16.49
C GLU A 27 11.48 9.89 16.78
N LEU A 28 10.74 8.82 17.03
CA LEU A 28 11.28 7.48 17.23
C LEU A 28 12.05 6.98 16.00
N LEU A 29 11.49 7.17 14.80
CA LEU A 29 12.16 6.79 13.55
C LEU A 29 13.49 7.55 13.38
N GLN A 30 13.52 8.84 13.73
CA GLN A 30 14.75 9.62 13.71
C GLN A 30 15.80 9.07 14.68
N GLU A 31 15.41 8.68 15.89
CA GLU A 31 16.31 8.04 16.86
C GLU A 31 16.90 6.72 16.31
N TRP A 32 16.08 5.89 15.65
CA TRP A 32 16.54 4.65 15.04
C TRP A 32 17.58 4.88 13.93
N PHE A 33 17.42 5.92 13.12
CA PHE A 33 18.45 6.31 12.14
C PHE A 33 19.74 6.75 12.82
N GLN A 34 19.66 7.55 13.90
CA GLN A 34 20.84 8.00 14.64
C GLN A 34 21.57 6.86 15.33
N GLN A 35 20.84 5.82 15.74
CA GLN A 35 21.38 4.63 16.41
C GLN A 35 21.83 3.53 15.42
N ALA A 36 21.71 3.76 14.10
CA ALA A 36 21.96 2.74 13.08
C ALA A 36 21.22 1.42 13.35
N TYR A 37 19.94 1.53 13.73
CA TYR A 37 19.12 0.39 14.16
C TYR A 37 18.75 -0.56 12.99
N PHE A 38 18.79 -0.09 11.75
CA PHE A 38 18.41 -0.85 10.56
C PHE A 38 19.57 -1.68 9.98
N ASP A 39 19.24 -2.78 9.32
CA ASP A 39 20.19 -3.67 8.67
C ASP A 39 20.95 -2.93 7.53
N PRO A 40 22.29 -2.97 7.49
CA PRO A 40 23.07 -2.38 6.41
C PRO A 40 23.10 -3.22 5.12
N GLU A 41 22.36 -4.33 5.01
CA GLU A 41 22.33 -5.15 3.80
C GLU A 41 21.82 -4.34 2.58
N GLU A 42 22.75 -3.99 1.69
CA GLU A 42 22.48 -3.30 0.44
C GLU A 42 22.17 -4.28 -0.70
N GLY A 43 21.51 -3.78 -1.75
CA GLY A 43 21.32 -4.51 -3.00
C GLY A 43 20.13 -5.45 -3.02
N ILE A 44 19.16 -5.29 -2.12
CA ILE A 44 17.86 -5.94 -2.22
C ILE A 44 16.91 -5.03 -3.01
N GLY A 45 16.30 -5.56 -4.06
CA GLY A 45 15.32 -4.86 -4.90
C GLY A 45 14.01 -5.63 -5.00
N GLY A 46 12.90 -4.91 -4.92
CA GLY A 46 11.57 -5.38 -5.31
C GLY A 46 11.01 -4.46 -6.40
N PHE A 47 9.89 -4.85 -7.00
CA PHE A 47 9.15 -3.99 -7.91
C PHE A 47 7.65 -4.15 -7.72
N GLU A 48 6.95 -3.10 -8.09
CA GLU A 48 5.50 -3.02 -8.15
C GLU A 48 5.11 -2.71 -9.60
N LEU A 49 4.11 -3.41 -10.12
CA LEU A 49 3.54 -3.18 -11.44
C LEU A 49 2.05 -2.93 -11.31
N GLU A 50 1.60 -1.78 -11.78
CA GLU A 50 0.17 -1.49 -11.92
C GLU A 50 -0.35 -1.91 -13.28
N ALA A 51 -1.54 -2.53 -13.27
CA ALA A 51 -2.24 -2.94 -14.47
C ALA A 51 -3.70 -2.48 -14.46
N TRP A 52 -4.20 -2.11 -15.63
CA TRP A 52 -5.59 -1.72 -15.84
C TRP A 52 -6.38 -2.86 -16.47
N LEU A 53 -7.48 -3.24 -15.83
CA LEU A 53 -8.48 -4.14 -16.36
C LEU A 53 -9.33 -3.37 -17.37
N VAL A 54 -9.35 -3.87 -18.61
CA VAL A 54 -10.09 -3.26 -19.71
C VAL A 54 -11.04 -4.27 -20.37
N ASP A 55 -12.11 -3.77 -20.97
CA ASP A 55 -12.98 -4.56 -21.83
C ASP A 55 -12.36 -4.78 -23.23
N HIS A 56 -13.07 -5.51 -24.11
CA HIS A 56 -12.60 -5.76 -25.49
C HIS A 56 -12.48 -4.50 -26.37
N GLN A 57 -13.05 -3.37 -25.93
CA GLN A 57 -12.96 -2.08 -26.62
C GLN A 57 -11.87 -1.18 -26.01
N GLY A 58 -11.18 -1.65 -24.96
CA GLY A 58 -10.14 -0.90 -24.26
C GLY A 58 -10.67 0.06 -23.21
N ASN A 59 -11.97 0.01 -22.86
CA ASN A 59 -12.52 0.86 -21.80
C ASN A 59 -12.21 0.27 -20.42
N PRO A 60 -12.07 1.11 -19.38
CA PRO A 60 -11.92 0.64 -18.01
C PRO A 60 -13.03 -0.32 -17.58
N ASN A 61 -12.64 -1.47 -17.02
CA ASN A 61 -13.57 -2.51 -16.57
C ASN A 61 -13.52 -2.65 -15.04
N PRO A 62 -14.51 -2.15 -14.28
CA PRO A 62 -14.47 -2.00 -12.82
C PRO A 62 -14.73 -3.31 -12.06
N ILE A 63 -13.94 -4.34 -12.36
CA ILE A 63 -14.07 -5.71 -11.84
C ILE A 63 -12.86 -6.17 -11.02
N ASN A 64 -12.05 -5.25 -10.46
CA ASN A 64 -10.83 -5.62 -9.74
C ASN A 64 -11.08 -6.59 -8.58
N GLN A 65 -12.15 -6.40 -7.79
CA GLN A 65 -12.50 -7.32 -6.70
C GLN A 65 -12.78 -8.75 -7.18
N LEU A 66 -13.52 -8.91 -8.28
CA LEU A 66 -13.80 -10.23 -8.87
C LEU A 66 -12.53 -10.86 -9.45
N TYR A 67 -11.70 -10.05 -10.10
CA TYR A 67 -10.41 -10.49 -10.62
C TYR A 67 -9.48 -10.96 -9.48
N LEU A 68 -9.38 -10.20 -8.39
CA LEU A 68 -8.54 -10.55 -7.24
C LEU A 68 -8.98 -11.84 -6.57
N GLN A 69 -10.30 -12.05 -6.42
CA GLN A 69 -10.86 -13.30 -5.92
C GLN A 69 -10.50 -14.51 -6.80
N ALA A 70 -10.42 -14.30 -8.13
CA ALA A 70 -10.08 -15.35 -9.07
C ALA A 70 -8.58 -15.63 -9.17
N VAL A 71 -7.74 -14.59 -9.03
CA VAL A 71 -6.27 -14.71 -9.03
C VAL A 71 -5.77 -15.40 -7.77
N GLU A 72 -6.42 -15.16 -6.62
CA GLU A 72 -6.14 -15.83 -5.34
C GLU A 72 -4.64 -15.79 -4.96
N SER A 73 -3.99 -14.65 -5.19
CA SER A 73 -2.58 -14.45 -4.88
C SER A 73 -2.39 -13.31 -3.89
N PRO A 74 -1.60 -13.50 -2.81
CA PRO A 74 -1.28 -12.42 -1.87
C PRO A 74 -0.39 -11.34 -2.49
N LEU A 75 0.23 -11.60 -3.65
CA LEU A 75 1.07 -10.65 -4.38
C LEU A 75 0.27 -9.75 -5.32
N VAL A 76 -1.04 -9.95 -5.44
CA VAL A 76 -1.90 -9.10 -6.28
C VAL A 76 -2.93 -8.45 -5.41
N VAL A 77 -2.91 -7.12 -5.35
CA VAL A 77 -3.69 -6.31 -4.40
C VAL A 77 -4.55 -5.29 -5.16
N PRO A 78 -5.67 -4.82 -4.56
CA PRO A 78 -6.46 -3.77 -5.16
C PRO A 78 -5.70 -2.44 -5.13
N GLU A 79 -5.92 -1.65 -6.16
CA GLU A 79 -5.54 -0.24 -6.18
C GLU A 79 -6.77 0.67 -6.04
N LEU A 80 -6.53 1.99 -5.91
CA LEU A 80 -7.58 2.98 -5.64
C LEU A 80 -8.74 2.93 -6.65
N ALA A 81 -8.46 2.73 -7.94
CA ALA A 81 -9.52 2.62 -8.94
C ALA A 81 -10.08 1.19 -8.99
N ARG A 82 -11.39 1.07 -9.20
CA ARG A 82 -12.07 -0.24 -9.26
C ARG A 82 -11.67 -1.13 -10.45
N PHE A 83 -10.79 -0.64 -11.30
CA PHE A 83 -10.32 -1.29 -12.53
C PHE A 83 -8.80 -1.35 -12.61
N ASN A 84 -8.04 -0.99 -11.57
CA ASN A 84 -6.62 -1.27 -11.49
C ASN A 84 -6.29 -2.24 -10.34
N VAL A 85 -5.16 -2.91 -10.51
CA VAL A 85 -4.54 -3.81 -9.55
C VAL A 85 -3.05 -3.56 -9.54
N GLU A 86 -2.42 -3.81 -8.40
CA GLU A 86 -0.97 -3.79 -8.24
C GLU A 86 -0.48 -5.24 -8.11
N ILE A 87 0.59 -5.54 -8.84
CA ILE A 87 1.31 -6.81 -8.80
C ILE A 87 2.65 -6.57 -8.13
N ASN A 88 2.85 -7.24 -7.00
CA ASN A 88 4.06 -7.19 -6.20
C ASN A 88 5.00 -8.34 -6.57
N ALA A 89 6.29 -8.13 -6.37
CA ALA A 89 7.29 -9.17 -6.42
C ALA A 89 7.99 -9.31 -5.07
N ASP A 90 8.33 -10.56 -4.70
CA ASP A 90 9.19 -10.78 -3.55
C ASP A 90 10.54 -10.10 -3.79
N PRO A 91 11.05 -9.34 -2.79
CA PRO A 91 12.33 -8.70 -2.92
C PRO A 91 13.43 -9.76 -3.09
N SER A 92 14.36 -9.49 -4.00
CA SER A 92 15.51 -10.35 -4.27
C SER A 92 16.77 -9.52 -4.46
N ARG A 93 17.93 -10.15 -4.34
CA ARG A 93 19.22 -9.53 -4.66
C ARG A 93 19.45 -9.44 -6.16
#